data_AF-A0A2X0RMD5-F1
#
_entry.id   AF-A0A2X0RMD5-F1
#
_cell.length_a   1.000
_cell.length_b   1.000
_cell.length_c   1.000
_cell.angle_alpha   90.00
_cell.angle_beta   90.00
_cell.angle_gamma   90.00
#
_symmetry.space_group_name_H-M   'P 1'
#
loop_
_entity.id
_entity.type
_entity.pdbx_description
1 polymer ?
#
loop_
_entity_poly.entity_id
_entity_poly.type
_entity_poly.pdbx_seq_one_letter_code
_entity_poly.pdbx_strand_id
1 'polypeptide(L)'
;MGYYTGTVVLVVIELIPFYAITNVKFKKRDLIFALVIWLGNQLTAQLAPGVSDIVGATVTIALYYCYFYKRIGKLLTVAAITLIRSVLILTYLMSDYVFAYLPVFLTFLFYPVIFTIFYLVLKKWRIQIHRFLTDENHRIADWLVVYLYVCALIVNIMQMPEIKPPAEIFWILIMGVQSIFLIVMYIASVQLQKKLLKKQEQRNLKLYLKDLEDSEDHLRKFKHDYLNLLATMRTVAMNNHDQELVQELAQYTEKQINNENS
;
A
#
# COMPACT_ATOMS: atom_id res chain seq x y z
N MET A 1 37.16 16.25 13.57
CA MET A 1 37.47 14.93 12.98
C MET A 1 36.44 13.85 13.37
N GLY A 2 36.03 13.72 14.65
CA GLY A 2 35.05 12.69 15.08
C GLY A 2 33.61 12.83 14.55
N TYR A 3 33.16 14.04 14.21
CA TYR A 3 31.81 14.29 13.66
C TYR A 3 31.64 13.76 12.22
N TYR A 4 32.69 13.80 11.40
CA TYR A 4 32.66 13.35 10.01
C TYR A 4 32.73 11.82 9.89
N THR A 5 33.43 11.14 10.81
CA THR A 5 33.48 9.68 10.85
C THR A 5 32.16 9.06 11.32
N GLY A 6 31.45 9.70 12.27
CA GLY A 6 30.13 9.24 12.72
C GLY A 6 29.03 9.38 11.66
N THR A 7 29.17 10.36 10.77
CA THR A 7 28.17 10.67 9.73
C THR A 7 28.32 9.80 8.48
N VAL A 8 29.51 9.31 8.16
CA VAL A 8 29.72 8.28 7.12
C VAL A 8 29.12 6.93 7.54
N VAL A 9 29.21 6.60 8.83
CA VAL A 9 28.61 5.38 9.41
C VAL A 9 27.08 5.39 9.24
N LEU A 10 26.43 6.55 9.35
CA LEU A 10 24.99 6.71 9.11
C LEU A 10 24.57 6.32 7.68
N VAL A 11 25.41 6.54 6.67
CA VAL A 11 25.13 6.16 5.27
C VAL A 11 25.05 4.64 5.12
N VAL A 12 25.99 3.92 5.75
CA VAL A 12 26.00 2.46 5.74
C VAL A 12 24.80 1.91 6.51
N ILE A 13 24.45 2.56 7.63
CA ILE A 13 23.31 2.21 8.46
C ILE A 13 21.97 2.49 7.77
N GLU A 14 21.89 3.44 6.85
CA GLU A 14 20.69 3.69 6.04
C GLU A 14 20.50 2.59 4.96
N LEU A 15 21.60 2.11 4.38
CA LEU A 15 21.54 1.10 3.32
C LEU A 15 21.15 -0.30 3.84
N ILE A 16 21.64 -0.71 5.01
CA ILE A 16 21.32 -2.02 5.62
C ILE A 16 19.79 -2.28 5.72
N PRO A 17 18.97 -1.41 6.36
CA PRO A 17 17.53 -1.56 6.41
C PRO A 17 16.89 -1.44 5.03
N PHE A 18 17.42 -0.57 4.15
CA PHE A 18 16.89 -0.40 2.81
C PHE A 18 16.93 -1.71 2.01
N TYR A 19 18.05 -2.44 2.04
CA TYR A 19 18.14 -3.75 1.41
C TYR A 19 17.37 -4.84 2.17
N ALA A 20 17.30 -4.75 3.49
CA ALA A 20 16.52 -5.69 4.29
C ALA A 20 15.02 -5.62 3.92
N ILE A 21 14.49 -4.41 3.72
CA ILE A 21 13.09 -4.13 3.38
C ILE A 21 12.79 -4.42 1.91
N THR A 22 13.65 -3.99 1.00
CA THR A 22 13.41 -4.11 -0.45
C THR A 22 13.79 -5.48 -1.03
N ASN A 23 14.47 -6.33 -0.25
CA ASN A 23 14.90 -7.68 -0.62
C ASN A 23 15.81 -7.73 -1.88
N VAL A 24 16.49 -6.61 -2.18
CA VAL A 24 17.37 -6.46 -3.35
C VAL A 24 18.82 -6.76 -2.98
N LYS A 25 19.59 -7.30 -3.93
CA LYS A 25 21.02 -7.58 -3.73
C LYS A 25 21.84 -6.30 -3.73
N PHE A 26 22.66 -6.13 -2.70
CA PHE A 26 23.61 -5.03 -2.55
C PHE A 26 24.64 -5.01 -3.70
N LYS A 27 24.92 -3.83 -4.26
CA LYS A 27 26.05 -3.61 -5.19
C LYS A 27 26.97 -2.52 -4.64
N LYS A 28 28.29 -2.69 -4.83
CA LYS A 28 29.31 -1.70 -4.40
C LYS A 28 29.06 -0.28 -4.93
N ARG A 29 28.48 -0.14 -6.14
CA ARG A 29 28.11 1.14 -6.76
C ARG A 29 27.04 1.89 -5.97
N ASP A 30 26.18 1.17 -5.26
CA ASP A 30 25.08 1.75 -4.50
C ASP A 30 25.60 2.46 -3.23
N LEU A 31 26.72 1.98 -2.66
CA LEU A 31 27.42 2.66 -1.56
C LEU A 31 28.07 3.96 -2.01
N ILE A 32 28.69 3.97 -3.19
CA ILE A 32 29.26 5.21 -3.78
C ILE A 32 28.14 6.22 -4.01
N PHE A 33 27.01 5.78 -4.55
CA PHE A 33 25.84 6.63 -4.77
C PHE A 33 25.33 7.26 -3.47
N ALA A 34 25.17 6.46 -2.41
CA ALA A 34 24.72 6.96 -1.11
C ALA A 34 25.73 7.95 -0.47
N LEU A 35 27.04 7.71 -0.64
CA LEU A 35 28.08 8.64 -0.20
C LEU A 35 28.02 9.97 -0.95
N VAL A 36 27.76 9.95 -2.26
CA VAL A 36 27.61 11.18 -3.07
C VAL A 36 26.41 12.00 -2.61
N ILE A 37 25.27 11.35 -2.36
CA ILE A 37 24.09 12.03 -1.80
C ILE A 37 24.40 12.65 -0.44
N TRP A 38 25.07 11.90 0.43
CA TRP A 38 25.44 12.38 1.75
C TRP A 38 26.37 13.60 1.67
N LEU A 39 27.41 13.56 0.83
CA LEU A 39 28.29 14.71 0.58
C LEU A 39 27.52 15.92 0.04
N GLY A 40 26.58 15.69 -0.88
CA GLY A 40 25.71 16.74 -1.42
C GLY A 40 24.89 17.43 -0.32
N ASN A 41 24.26 16.64 0.56
CA ASN A 41 23.48 17.18 1.67
C ASN A 41 24.33 17.99 2.68
N GLN A 42 25.56 17.56 2.96
CA GLN A 42 26.50 18.32 3.80
C GLN A 42 26.88 19.65 3.16
N LEU A 43 27.10 19.67 1.85
CA LEU A 43 27.40 20.90 1.11
C LEU A 43 26.22 21.88 1.14
N THR A 44 24.98 21.39 0.96
CA THR A 44 23.77 22.22 1.02
C THR A 44 23.54 22.79 2.42
N ALA A 45 23.85 22.04 3.48
CA ALA A 45 23.75 22.51 4.86
C ALA A 45 24.71 23.68 5.15
N GLN A 46 25.90 23.69 4.53
CA GLN A 46 26.84 24.80 4.67
C GLN A 46 26.43 26.05 3.88
N LEU A 47 25.80 25.87 2.71
CA LEU A 47 25.42 26.98 1.82
C LEU A 47 24.09 27.64 2.20
N ALA A 48 23.13 26.89 2.71
CA ALA A 48 21.78 27.38 2.99
C ALA A 48 21.15 26.70 4.22
N PRO A 49 21.66 26.98 5.43
CA PRO A 49 21.28 26.26 6.65
C PRO A 49 19.79 26.37 7.02
N GLY A 50 19.09 27.44 6.61
CA GLY A 50 17.66 27.62 6.92
C GLY A 50 16.70 26.76 6.08
N VAL A 51 17.15 26.22 4.94
CA VAL A 51 16.30 25.40 4.03
C VAL A 51 16.92 24.04 3.73
N SER A 52 18.12 23.76 4.23
CA SER A 52 18.88 22.56 3.92
C SER A 52 18.17 21.28 4.31
N ASP A 53 17.41 21.28 5.40
CA ASP A 53 16.75 20.07 5.89
C ASP A 53 15.61 19.63 4.96
N ILE A 54 14.85 20.60 4.43
CA ILE A 54 13.74 20.35 3.50
C ILE A 54 14.27 20.04 2.10
N VAL A 55 15.21 20.85 1.60
CA VAL A 55 15.78 20.68 0.25
C VAL A 55 16.59 19.38 0.18
N GLY A 56 17.42 19.10 1.20
CA GLY A 56 18.19 17.87 1.28
C GLY A 56 17.31 16.63 1.38
N ALA A 57 16.25 16.67 2.20
CA ALA A 57 15.26 15.60 2.31
C ALA A 57 14.59 15.26 0.96
N THR A 58 14.04 16.28 0.29
CA THR A 58 13.31 16.11 -0.98
C THR A 58 14.22 15.64 -2.11
N VAL A 59 15.43 16.22 -2.22
CA VAL A 59 16.44 15.81 -3.21
C VAL A 59 16.90 14.37 -2.95
N THR A 60 17.10 13.99 -1.69
CA THR A 60 17.51 12.63 -1.34
C THR A 60 16.47 11.60 -1.78
N ILE A 61 15.19 11.84 -1.50
CA ILE A 61 14.11 10.93 -1.91
C ILE A 61 14.02 10.86 -3.44
N ALA A 62 14.13 11.99 -4.14
CA ALA A 62 14.10 12.04 -5.59
C ALA A 62 15.28 11.28 -6.22
N LEU A 63 16.49 11.42 -5.68
CA LEU A 63 17.67 10.70 -6.18
C LEU A 63 17.56 9.19 -5.91
N TYR A 64 17.15 8.78 -4.70
CA TYR A 64 16.91 7.37 -4.40
C TYR A 64 15.82 6.77 -5.31
N TYR A 65 14.75 7.51 -5.56
CA TYR A 65 13.72 7.13 -6.52
C TYR A 65 14.33 6.92 -7.92
N CYS A 66 15.02 7.92 -8.47
CA CYS A 66 15.62 7.84 -9.81
C CYS A 66 16.64 6.72 -9.96
N TYR A 67 17.39 6.38 -8.91
CA TYR A 67 18.40 5.33 -8.97
C TYR A 67 17.82 3.91 -8.81
N PHE A 68 16.87 3.73 -7.89
CA PHE A 68 16.33 2.41 -7.55
C PHE A 68 15.01 2.05 -8.25
N TYR A 69 14.30 2.99 -8.90
CA TYR A 69 12.96 2.72 -9.46
C TYR A 69 12.93 1.52 -10.42
N LYS A 70 13.97 1.35 -11.26
CA LYS A 70 14.04 0.23 -12.23
C LYS A 70 14.27 -1.12 -11.58
N ARG A 71 14.83 -1.17 -10.37
CA ARG A 71 15.24 -2.42 -9.72
C ARG A 71 14.20 -2.96 -8.74
N ILE A 72 13.37 -2.09 -8.17
CA ILE A 72 12.54 -2.41 -7.00
C ILE A 72 11.06 -2.13 -7.29
N GLY A 73 10.76 -1.11 -8.09
CA GLY A 73 9.40 -0.64 -8.35
C GLY A 73 9.11 0.70 -7.67
N LYS A 74 8.29 1.54 -8.33
CA LYS A 74 8.12 2.97 -8.02
C LYS A 74 7.65 3.25 -6.58
N LEU A 75 6.66 2.50 -6.11
CA LEU A 75 5.97 2.76 -4.84
C LEU A 75 6.79 2.23 -3.64
N LEU A 76 7.27 0.99 -3.73
CA LEU A 76 8.07 0.34 -2.69
C LEU A 76 9.38 1.09 -2.39
N THR A 77 10.04 1.68 -3.41
CA THR A 77 11.26 2.48 -3.17
C THR A 77 10.99 3.71 -2.31
N VAL A 78 9.87 4.39 -2.57
CA VAL A 78 9.51 5.62 -1.86
C VAL A 78 9.15 5.28 -0.43
N ALA A 79 8.32 4.26 -0.23
CA ALA A 79 7.92 3.85 1.12
C ALA A 79 9.09 3.32 1.95
N ALA A 80 10.01 2.55 1.35
CA ALA A 80 11.18 2.06 2.08
C ALA A 80 12.10 3.21 2.55
N ILE A 81 12.40 4.18 1.68
CA ILE A 81 13.30 5.29 2.04
C ILE A 81 12.66 6.23 3.06
N THR A 82 11.36 6.54 2.93
CA THR A 82 10.65 7.42 3.87
C THR A 82 10.49 6.78 5.25
N LEU A 83 10.24 5.48 5.33
CA LEU A 83 10.21 4.74 6.60
C LEU A 83 11.56 4.83 7.32
N ILE A 84 12.65 4.53 6.62
CA ILE A 84 13.99 4.56 7.21
C ILE A 84 14.33 5.96 7.70
N ARG A 85 14.04 6.98 6.89
CA ARG A 85 14.26 8.38 7.25
C ARG A 85 13.44 8.82 8.46
N SER A 86 12.18 8.39 8.60
CA SER A 86 11.39 8.69 9.80
C SER A 86 12.01 8.10 11.08
N VAL A 87 12.59 6.90 11.02
CA VAL A 87 13.26 6.28 12.17
C VAL A 87 14.58 6.97 12.49
N LEU A 88 15.32 7.42 11.46
CA LEU A 88 16.55 8.19 11.66
C LEU A 88 16.26 9.54 12.34
N ILE A 89 15.20 10.26 11.94
CA ILE A 89 14.77 11.50 12.60
C ILE A 89 14.42 11.23 14.07
N LEU A 90 13.66 10.18 14.36
CA LEU A 90 13.35 9.81 15.75
C LEU A 90 14.61 9.49 16.56
N THR A 91 15.59 8.82 15.95
CA THR A 91 16.87 8.49 16.60
C THR A 91 17.66 9.75 16.92
N TYR A 92 17.63 10.74 16.01
CA TYR A 92 18.26 12.05 16.22
C TYR A 92 17.60 12.82 17.37
N LEU A 93 16.26 12.88 17.40
CA LEU A 93 15.51 13.50 18.50
C LEU A 93 15.86 12.89 19.86
N MET A 94 15.99 11.56 19.92
CA MET A 94 16.36 10.87 21.14
C MET A 94 17.82 11.11 21.54
N SER A 95 18.71 11.30 20.56
CA SER A 95 20.12 11.58 20.86
C SER A 95 20.30 12.93 21.53
N ASP A 96 19.62 13.98 21.07
CA ASP A 96 19.72 15.33 21.67
C ASP A 96 19.35 15.29 23.16
N TYR A 97 18.24 14.61 23.49
CA TYR A 97 17.81 14.38 24.86
C TYR A 97 18.86 13.62 25.69
N VAL A 98 19.41 12.53 25.14
CA VAL A 98 20.43 11.73 25.83
C VAL A 98 21.71 12.53 26.07
N PHE A 99 22.17 13.30 25.09
CA PHE A 99 23.34 14.16 25.22
C PHE A 99 23.14 15.29 26.25
N ALA A 100 21.92 15.76 26.45
CA ALA A 100 21.62 16.82 27.42
C ALA A 100 21.64 16.34 28.88
N TYR A 101 21.24 15.08 29.16
CA TYR A 101 21.02 14.61 30.53
C TYR A 101 21.97 13.52 31.02
N LEU A 102 22.62 12.78 30.12
CA LEU A 102 23.50 11.67 30.51
C LEU A 102 24.98 12.07 30.51
N PRO A 103 25.79 11.43 31.39
CA PRO A 103 27.24 11.63 31.38
C PRO A 103 27.85 11.28 30.02
N VAL A 104 28.88 12.00 29.62
CA VAL A 104 29.56 11.84 28.32
C VAL A 104 29.97 10.40 28.02
N PHE A 105 30.41 9.62 29.02
CA PHE A 105 30.80 8.23 28.79
C PHE A 105 29.62 7.31 28.44
N LEU A 106 28.41 7.60 28.96
CA LEU A 106 27.17 6.86 28.65
C LEU A 106 26.60 7.26 27.29
N THR A 107 26.72 8.52 26.91
CA THR A 107 26.21 9.00 25.61
C THR A 107 26.98 8.40 24.43
N PHE A 108 28.28 8.10 24.59
CA PHE A 108 29.05 7.36 23.58
C PHE A 108 28.50 5.94 23.30
N LEU A 109 27.82 5.32 24.28
CA LEU A 109 27.21 4.00 24.12
C LEU A 109 25.82 4.05 23.47
N PHE A 110 25.20 5.23 23.36
CA PHE A 110 23.84 5.38 22.86
C PHE A 110 23.65 4.87 21.43
N TYR A 111 24.41 5.42 20.48
CA TYR A 111 24.33 5.02 19.07
C TYR A 111 24.58 3.52 18.83
N PRO A 112 25.66 2.88 19.34
CA PRO A 112 25.87 1.46 19.11
C PRO A 112 24.77 0.59 19.75
N VAL A 113 24.23 0.97 20.91
CA VAL A 113 23.12 0.25 21.54
C VAL A 113 21.83 0.39 20.70
N ILE A 114 21.50 1.59 20.24
CA ILE A 114 20.30 1.77 19.40
C ILE A 114 20.43 1.07 18.06
N PHE A 115 21.59 1.12 17.41
CA PHE A 115 21.77 0.45 16.13
C PHE A 115 21.76 -1.07 16.26
N THR A 116 22.28 -1.63 17.36
CA THR A 116 22.17 -3.07 17.62
C THR A 116 20.72 -3.48 17.89
N ILE A 117 19.97 -2.70 18.68
CA ILE A 117 18.52 -2.91 18.89
C ILE A 117 17.77 -2.82 17.55
N PHE A 118 18.01 -1.77 16.77
CA PHE A 118 17.36 -1.56 15.48
C PHE A 118 17.66 -2.70 14.50
N TYR A 119 18.90 -3.18 14.46
CA TYR A 119 19.29 -4.34 13.66
C TYR A 119 18.57 -5.63 14.11
N LEU A 120 18.48 -5.89 15.42
CA LEU A 120 17.76 -7.04 15.96
C LEU A 120 16.26 -6.98 15.63
N VAL A 121 15.65 -5.79 15.75
CA VAL A 121 14.26 -5.55 15.39
C VAL A 121 14.06 -5.82 13.90
N LEU A 122 14.90 -5.26 13.02
CA LEU A 122 14.84 -5.52 11.59
C LEU A 122 14.96 -6.99 11.28
N LYS A 123 15.93 -7.69 11.88
CA LYS A 123 16.12 -9.14 11.64
C LYS A 123 14.86 -9.94 12.03
N LYS A 124 14.23 -9.60 13.15
CA LYS A 124 13.02 -10.29 13.65
C LYS A 124 11.77 -9.94 12.82
N TRP A 125 11.62 -8.69 12.42
CA TRP A 125 10.39 -8.16 11.81
C TRP A 125 10.48 -7.99 10.28
N ARG A 126 11.61 -8.33 9.67
CA ARG A 126 11.88 -8.16 8.23
C ARG A 126 10.74 -8.62 7.34
N ILE A 127 10.28 -9.86 7.55
CA ILE A 127 9.25 -10.49 6.71
C ILE A 127 7.93 -9.74 6.85
N GLN A 128 7.60 -9.31 8.07
CA GLN A 128 6.36 -8.60 8.35
C GLN A 128 6.37 -7.19 7.76
N ILE A 129 7.50 -6.47 7.83
CA ILE A 129 7.66 -5.14 7.22
C ILE A 129 7.58 -5.24 5.69
N HIS A 130 8.28 -6.22 5.09
CA HIS A 130 8.23 -6.44 3.65
C HIS A 130 6.81 -6.80 3.19
N ARG A 131 6.12 -7.69 3.92
CA ARG A 131 4.73 -8.06 3.63
C ARG A 131 3.80 -6.87 3.80
N PHE A 132 3.96 -6.04 4.82
CA PHE A 132 3.19 -4.82 5.03
C PHE A 132 3.29 -3.85 3.83
N LEU A 133 4.50 -3.70 3.27
CA LEU A 133 4.75 -2.83 2.11
C LEU A 133 4.41 -3.46 0.75
N THR A 134 4.19 -4.78 0.69
CA THR A 134 3.96 -5.52 -0.57
C THR A 134 2.61 -6.23 -0.59
N ASP A 135 1.76 -6.02 0.43
CA ASP A 135 0.46 -6.66 0.53
C ASP A 135 -0.47 -6.20 -0.61
N GLU A 136 -1.60 -6.88 -0.76
CA GLU A 136 -2.66 -6.49 -1.71
C GLU A 136 -3.06 -5.01 -1.55
N ASN A 137 -2.95 -4.50 -0.32
CA ASN A 137 -3.19 -3.12 0.04
C ASN A 137 -1.95 -2.23 0.14
N HIS A 138 -0.85 -2.57 -0.56
CA HIS A 138 0.43 -1.84 -0.51
C HIS A 138 0.29 -0.33 -0.72
N ARG A 139 -0.62 0.12 -1.60
CA ARG A 139 -0.86 1.55 -1.84
C ARG A 139 -1.24 2.30 -0.57
N ILE A 140 -2.04 1.71 0.30
CA ILE A 140 -2.43 2.34 1.58
C ILE A 140 -1.26 2.35 2.55
N ALA A 141 -0.49 1.26 2.60
CA ALA A 141 0.73 1.20 3.41
C ALA A 141 1.73 2.29 2.98
N ASP A 142 1.96 2.45 1.67
CA ASP A 142 2.89 3.45 1.14
C ASP A 142 2.48 4.88 1.52
N TRP A 143 1.19 5.23 1.35
CA TRP A 143 0.67 6.55 1.74
C TRP A 143 0.77 6.81 3.24
N LEU A 144 0.52 5.80 4.07
CA LEU A 144 0.65 5.92 5.52
C LEU A 144 2.09 6.13 5.96
N VAL A 145 3.05 5.45 5.31
CA VAL A 145 4.48 5.63 5.60
C VAL A 145 4.97 7.02 5.15
N VAL A 146 4.49 7.51 3.99
CA VAL A 146 4.75 8.90 3.56
C VAL A 146 4.16 9.89 4.56
N TYR A 147 2.96 9.65 5.07
CA TYR A 147 2.34 10.47 6.12
C TYR A 147 3.20 10.52 7.38
N LEU A 148 3.67 9.37 7.88
CA LEU A 148 4.54 9.32 9.06
C LEU A 148 5.81 10.14 8.86
N TYR A 149 6.39 10.07 7.66
CA TYR A 149 7.57 10.84 7.32
C TYR A 149 7.30 12.36 7.28
N VAL A 150 6.17 12.79 6.74
CA VAL A 150 5.76 14.21 6.77
C VAL A 150 5.61 14.69 8.22
N CYS A 151 5.00 13.90 9.09
CA CYS A 151 4.93 14.22 10.52
C CYS A 151 6.33 14.32 11.15
N ALA A 152 7.24 13.39 10.83
CA ALA A 152 8.61 13.44 11.32
C ALA A 152 9.35 14.70 10.86
N LEU A 153 9.17 15.12 9.60
CA LEU A 153 9.73 16.36 9.06
C LEU A 153 9.17 17.58 9.78
N ILE A 154 7.87 17.65 10.02
CA ILE A 154 7.25 18.76 10.77
C ILE A 154 7.87 18.86 12.16
N VAL A 155 7.99 17.74 12.88
CA VAL A 155 8.61 17.71 14.21
C VAL A 155 10.06 18.18 14.15
N ASN A 156 10.83 17.75 13.15
CA ASN A 156 12.22 18.15 12.97
C ASN A 156 12.37 19.65 12.66
N ILE A 157 11.47 20.25 11.87
CA ILE A 157 11.48 21.69 11.57
C ILE A 157 11.03 22.52 12.78
N MET A 158 10.08 22.01 13.56
CA MET A 158 9.55 22.72 14.74
C MET A 158 10.49 22.72 15.94
N GLN A 159 11.58 21.95 15.91
CA GLN A 159 12.67 22.07 16.88
C GLN A 159 13.35 23.45 16.70
N MET A 160 12.90 24.43 17.49
CA MET A 160 13.64 25.68 17.63
C MET A 160 14.86 25.44 18.53
N PRO A 161 16.07 25.90 18.15
CA PRO A 161 17.31 25.64 18.87
C PRO A 161 17.38 26.21 20.30
N GLU A 162 16.42 27.04 20.70
CA GLU A 162 16.35 27.68 22.03
C GLU A 162 15.39 26.98 23.01
N ILE A 163 14.72 25.90 22.58
CA ILE A 163 13.71 25.23 23.39
C ILE A 163 14.37 24.37 24.48
N LYS A 164 14.00 24.59 25.74
CA LYS A 164 14.48 23.82 26.89
C LYS A 164 14.10 22.33 26.76
N PRO A 165 14.97 21.41 27.20
CA PRO A 165 14.80 19.98 27.04
C PRO A 165 13.49 19.33 27.57
N PRO A 166 12.71 19.88 28.53
CA PRO A 166 11.36 19.34 28.80
C PRO A 166 10.39 19.35 27.60
N ALA A 167 10.63 20.19 26.59
CA ALA A 167 9.81 20.20 25.38
C ALA A 167 10.28 19.22 24.29
N GLU A 168 11.47 18.63 24.37
CA GLU A 168 11.90 17.55 23.47
C GLU A 168 11.13 16.26 23.73
N ILE A 169 10.81 15.98 25.00
CA ILE A 169 9.96 14.85 25.39
C ILE A 169 8.59 14.94 24.72
N PHE A 170 8.06 16.16 24.57
CA PHE A 170 6.78 16.39 23.91
C PHE A 170 6.82 16.00 22.42
N TRP A 171 7.91 16.32 21.71
CA TRP A 171 8.11 15.92 20.32
C TRP A 171 8.25 14.41 20.14
N ILE A 172 9.00 13.76 21.04
CA ILE A 172 9.11 12.30 21.10
C ILE A 172 7.74 11.65 21.32
N LEU A 173 6.95 12.19 22.24
CA LEU A 173 5.61 11.70 22.55
C LEU A 173 4.68 11.82 21.33
N ILE A 174 4.71 12.97 20.64
CA ILE A 174 3.96 13.17 19.39
C ILE A 174 4.35 12.10 18.37
N MET A 175 5.63 11.86 18.14
CA MET A 175 6.09 10.83 17.21
C MET A 175 5.62 9.42 17.61
N GLY A 176 5.60 9.11 18.90
CA GLY A 176 5.03 7.87 19.42
C GLY A 176 3.54 7.72 19.09
N VAL A 177 2.76 8.77 19.34
CA VAL A 177 1.32 8.81 19.03
C VAL A 177 1.08 8.65 17.52
N GLN A 178 1.86 9.34 16.68
CA GLN A 178 1.76 9.21 15.21
C GLN A 178 2.06 7.80 14.72
N SER A 179 3.01 7.12 15.35
CA SER A 179 3.35 5.72 15.03
C SER A 179 2.21 4.76 15.37
N ILE A 180 1.53 4.97 16.50
CA ILE A 180 0.34 4.18 16.88
C ILE A 180 -0.83 4.48 15.92
N PHE A 181 -1.05 5.75 15.59
CA PHE A 181 -2.09 6.17 14.67
C PHE A 181 -1.94 5.50 13.30
N LEU A 182 -0.71 5.38 12.79
CA LEU A 182 -0.43 4.66 11.54
C LEU A 182 -0.93 3.21 11.57
N ILE A 183 -0.67 2.48 12.66
CA ILE A 183 -1.08 1.08 12.80
C ILE A 183 -2.61 0.97 12.82
N VAL A 184 -3.27 1.83 13.59
CA VAL A 184 -4.74 1.86 13.67
C VAL A 184 -5.36 2.17 12.31
N MET A 185 -4.85 3.20 11.61
CA MET A 185 -5.32 3.60 10.30
C MET A 185 -5.11 2.51 9.25
N TYR A 186 -4.00 1.78 9.30
CA TYR A 186 -3.77 0.65 8.41
C TYR A 186 -4.83 -0.45 8.60
N ILE A 187 -5.06 -0.87 9.84
CA ILE A 187 -6.05 -1.91 10.16
C ILE A 187 -7.45 -1.47 9.73
N ALA A 188 -7.83 -0.24 10.06
CA ALA A 188 -9.13 0.33 9.69
C ALA A 188 -9.31 0.37 8.17
N SER A 189 -8.29 0.79 7.43
CA SER A 189 -8.33 0.89 5.96
C SER A 189 -8.45 -0.48 5.28
N VAL A 190 -7.70 -1.47 5.75
CA VAL A 190 -7.79 -2.85 5.23
C VAL A 190 -9.19 -3.43 5.50
N GLN A 191 -9.74 -3.22 6.70
CA GLN A 191 -11.10 -3.66 7.02
C GLN A 191 -12.16 -2.96 6.16
N LEU A 192 -11.99 -1.65 5.90
CA LEU A 192 -12.90 -0.87 5.08
C LEU A 192 -12.90 -1.37 3.63
N GLN A 193 -11.73 -1.63 3.05
CA GLN A 193 -11.63 -2.20 1.70
C GLN A 193 -12.30 -3.57 1.60
N LYS A 194 -12.07 -4.47 2.56
CA LYS A 194 -12.72 -5.78 2.58
C LYS A 194 -14.24 -5.67 2.65
N LYS A 195 -14.76 -4.74 3.46
CA LYS A 195 -16.20 -4.46 3.55
C LYS A 195 -16.77 -3.92 2.24
N LEU A 196 -16.06 -3.00 1.59
CA LEU A 196 -16.47 -2.42 0.30
C LEU A 196 -16.48 -3.48 -0.80
N LEU A 197 -15.44 -4.32 -0.88
CA LEU A 197 -15.36 -5.41 -1.85
C LEU A 197 -16.50 -6.40 -1.68
N LYS A 198 -16.76 -6.85 -0.45
CA LYS A 198 -17.88 -7.76 -0.15
C LYS A 198 -19.24 -7.15 -0.52
N LYS A 199 -19.42 -5.84 -0.29
CA LYS A 199 -20.66 -5.13 -0.66
C LYS A 199 -20.83 -5.03 -2.17
N GLN A 200 -19.73 -4.88 -2.91
CA GLN A 200 -19.73 -4.84 -4.37
C GLN A 200 -20.03 -6.22 -4.97
N GLU A 201 -19.41 -7.29 -4.46
CA GLU A 201 -19.70 -8.67 -4.86
C GLU A 201 -21.18 -9.02 -4.63
N GLN A 202 -21.73 -8.65 -3.46
CA GLN A 202 -23.15 -8.85 -3.17
C GLN A 202 -24.08 -8.09 -4.13
N ARG A 203 -23.71 -6.89 -4.56
CA ARG A 203 -24.50 -6.13 -5.55
C ARG A 203 -24.43 -6.79 -6.93
N ASN A 204 -23.24 -7.20 -7.37
CA ASN A 204 -23.07 -7.87 -8.65
C ASN A 204 -23.86 -9.18 -8.70
N LEU A 205 -23.78 -10.00 -7.65
CA LEU A 205 -24.54 -11.24 -7.56
C LEU A 205 -26.06 -11.00 -7.67
N LYS A 206 -26.59 -9.95 -7.01
CA LYS A 206 -28.01 -9.60 -7.13
C LYS A 206 -28.41 -9.16 -8.53
N LEU A 207 -27.53 -8.44 -9.24
CA LEU A 207 -27.78 -8.05 -10.62
C LEU A 207 -27.81 -9.28 -11.53
N TYR A 208 -26.83 -10.17 -11.42
CA TYR A 208 -26.80 -11.42 -12.18
C TYR A 208 -28.04 -12.30 -11.94
N LEU A 209 -28.49 -12.41 -10.69
CA LEU A 209 -29.72 -13.16 -10.37
C LEU A 209 -30.96 -12.52 -11.01
N LYS A 210 -31.03 -11.18 -11.02
CA LYS A 210 -32.13 -10.46 -11.65
C LYS A 210 -32.13 -10.64 -13.18
N ASP A 211 -30.96 -10.57 -13.81
CA ASP A 211 -30.83 -10.78 -15.26
C ASP A 211 -31.17 -12.22 -15.65
N LEU A 212 -30.85 -13.18 -14.78
CA LEU A 212 -31.21 -14.59 -14.95
C LEU A 212 -32.73 -14.79 -14.84
N GLU A 213 -33.37 -14.20 -13.83
CA GLU A 213 -34.82 -14.25 -13.63
C GLU A 213 -35.56 -13.62 -14.82
N ASP A 214 -35.10 -12.48 -15.33
CA ASP A 214 -35.66 -11.84 -16.53
C ASP A 214 -35.51 -12.71 -17.78
N SER A 215 -34.37 -13.37 -17.93
CA SER A 215 -34.12 -14.31 -19.03
C SER A 215 -35.02 -15.54 -18.96
N GLU A 216 -35.26 -16.07 -17.76
CA GLU A 216 -36.18 -17.20 -17.55
C GLU A 216 -37.63 -16.81 -17.88
N ASP A 217 -38.08 -15.64 -17.39
CA ASP A 217 -39.42 -15.12 -17.69
C ASP A 217 -39.61 -14.84 -19.19
N HIS A 218 -38.57 -14.32 -19.86
CA HIS A 218 -38.57 -14.14 -21.31
C HIS A 218 -38.69 -15.48 -22.04
N LEU A 219 -37.95 -16.50 -21.62
CA LEU A 219 -38.03 -17.84 -22.19
C LEU A 219 -39.42 -18.45 -22.00
N ARG A 220 -40.02 -18.26 -20.82
CA ARG A 220 -41.36 -18.75 -20.49
C ARG A 220 -42.45 -18.08 -21.35
N LYS A 221 -42.35 -16.76 -21.56
CA LYS A 221 -43.25 -16.03 -22.47
C LYS A 221 -43.09 -16.49 -23.90
N PHE A 222 -41.85 -16.63 -24.38
CA PHE A 222 -41.57 -17.13 -25.72
C PHE A 222 -42.16 -18.53 -25.93
N LYS A 223 -42.01 -19.44 -24.96
CA LYS A 223 -42.62 -20.77 -24.99
C LYS A 223 -44.15 -20.69 -25.08
N HIS A 224 -44.79 -19.84 -24.28
CA HIS A 224 -46.24 -19.66 -24.31
C HIS A 224 -46.74 -19.10 -25.65
N ASP A 225 -46.07 -18.08 -26.19
CA ASP A 225 -46.45 -17.46 -27.46
C ASP A 225 -46.24 -18.43 -28.63
N TYR A 226 -45.19 -19.24 -28.58
CA TYR A 226 -44.96 -20.33 -29.53
C TYR A 226 -46.08 -21.37 -29.50
N LEU A 227 -46.54 -21.78 -28.31
CA LEU A 227 -47.67 -22.70 -28.15
C LEU A 227 -48.98 -22.10 -28.70
N ASN A 228 -49.24 -20.82 -28.44
CA ASN A 228 -50.43 -20.14 -28.97
C ASN A 228 -50.39 -19.99 -30.50
N LEU A 229 -49.22 -19.72 -31.07
CA LEU A 229 -49.03 -19.64 -32.51
C LEU A 229 -49.27 -20.99 -33.18
N LEU A 230 -48.74 -22.08 -32.62
CA LEU A 230 -49.02 -23.45 -33.06
C LEU A 230 -50.51 -23.80 -32.95
N ALA A 231 -51.16 -23.45 -31.84
CA ALA A 231 -52.60 -23.67 -31.67
C ALA A 231 -53.42 -22.89 -32.71
N THR A 232 -53.02 -21.65 -33.01
CA THR A 232 -53.67 -20.82 -34.04
C THR A 232 -53.49 -21.44 -35.43
N MET A 233 -52.27 -21.87 -35.77
CA MET A 233 -51.98 -22.55 -37.05
C MET A 233 -52.79 -23.85 -37.19
N ARG A 234 -52.88 -24.65 -36.13
CA ARG A 234 -53.71 -25.86 -36.11
C ARG A 234 -55.19 -25.53 -36.33
N THR A 235 -55.69 -24.46 -35.71
CA THR A 235 -57.08 -24.02 -35.84
C THR A 235 -57.38 -23.53 -37.27
N VAL A 236 -56.45 -22.79 -37.89
CA VAL A 236 -56.56 -22.35 -39.29
C VAL A 236 -56.54 -23.54 -40.26
N ALA A 237 -55.66 -24.52 -40.03
CA ALA A 237 -55.58 -25.74 -40.85
C ALA A 237 -56.85 -26.61 -40.73
N MET A 238 -57.43 -26.73 -39.52
CA MET A 238 -58.71 -27.42 -39.31
C MET A 238 -59.88 -26.73 -40.03
N ASN A 239 -59.93 -25.39 -40.03
CA ASN A 239 -60.99 -24.63 -40.71
C ASN A 239 -60.90 -24.73 -42.25
N ASN A 240 -59.70 -24.90 -42.81
CA ASN A 240 -59.48 -25.03 -44.26
C ASN A 240 -59.58 -26.49 -44.78
N HIS A 241 -59.93 -27.46 -43.93
CA HIS A 241 -60.03 -28.90 -44.26
C HIS A 241 -58.72 -29.58 -44.71
N ASP A 242 -57.56 -29.01 -44.38
CA ASP A 242 -56.24 -29.61 -44.67
C ASP A 242 -55.83 -30.57 -43.53
N GLN A 243 -56.33 -31.80 -43.56
CA GLN A 243 -56.09 -32.83 -42.53
C GLN A 243 -54.61 -33.21 -42.37
N GLU A 244 -53.81 -33.09 -43.43
CA GLU A 244 -52.38 -33.43 -43.45
C GLU A 244 -51.55 -32.43 -42.62
N LEU A 245 -51.82 -31.13 -42.76
CA LEU A 245 -51.19 -30.05 -41.98
C LEU A 245 -51.54 -30.11 -40.49
N VAL A 246 -52.77 -30.55 -40.16
CA VAL A 246 -53.19 -30.71 -38.76
C VAL A 246 -52.44 -31.85 -38.08
N GLN A 247 -52.18 -32.95 -38.80
CA GLN A 247 -51.45 -34.11 -38.29
C GLN A 247 -49.95 -33.81 -38.12
N GLU A 248 -49.34 -33.08 -39.06
CA GLU A 248 -47.94 -32.67 -39.01
C GLU A 248 -47.67 -31.69 -37.85
N LEU A 249 -48.56 -30.70 -37.66
CA LEU A 249 -48.49 -29.77 -36.52
C LEU A 249 -48.68 -30.49 -35.17
N ALA A 250 -49.54 -31.51 -35.11
CA ALA A 250 -49.73 -32.30 -33.89
C ALA A 250 -48.49 -33.13 -33.54
N GLN A 251 -47.88 -33.81 -34.52
CA GLN A 251 -46.64 -34.56 -34.31
C GLN A 251 -45.46 -33.68 -33.91
N TYR A 252 -45.31 -32.49 -34.49
CA TYR A 252 -44.24 -31.55 -34.12
C TYR A 252 -44.41 -31.00 -32.70
N THR A 253 -45.65 -30.68 -32.31
CA THR A 253 -45.99 -30.18 -30.96
C THR A 253 -45.65 -31.22 -29.89
N GLU A 254 -46.02 -32.48 -30.11
CA GLU A 254 -45.79 -33.56 -29.16
C GLU A 254 -44.31 -33.92 -29.01
N LYS A 255 -43.55 -33.87 -30.12
CA LYS A 255 -42.12 -34.21 -30.15
C LYS A 255 -41.21 -33.12 -29.54
N GLN A 256 -41.58 -31.84 -29.64
CA GLN A 256 -40.80 -30.75 -29.02
C GLN A 256 -41.16 -30.49 -27.56
N ILE A 257 -42.43 -30.67 -27.15
CA ILE A 257 -42.84 -30.41 -25.76
C ILE A 257 -42.40 -31.53 -24.80
N ASN A 258 -42.40 -32.79 -25.23
CA ASN A 258 -42.02 -33.92 -24.35
C ASN A 258 -40.50 -34.17 -24.26
N ASN A 259 -39.69 -33.68 -25.20
CA ASN A 259 -38.23 -33.82 -25.13
C ASN A 259 -37.54 -32.83 -24.16
N GLU A 260 -38.28 -31.89 -23.55
CA GLU A 260 -37.76 -30.98 -22.52
C GLU A 260 -38.07 -31.44 -21.07
N ASN A 261 -38.76 -32.57 -20.89
CA ASN A 261 -39.12 -33.11 -19.56
C ASN A 261 -38.30 -34.35 -19.14
N SER A 262 -37.14 -34.61 -19.75
CA SER A 262 -36.22 -35.71 -19.35
C SER A 262 -34.82 -35.23 -19.06
#